data_AF-A0A7W1XY20-F1
#
_entry.id   AF-A0A7W1XY20-F1
#
_cell.length_a   1.000
_cell.length_b   1.000
_cell.length_c   1.000
_cell.angle_alpha   90.00
_cell.angle_beta   90.00
_cell.angle_gamma   90.00
#
_symmetry.space_group_name_H-M   'P 1'
#
loop_
_entity.id
_entity.type
_entity.pdbx_description
1 polymer ?
#
loop_
_entity_poly.entity_id
_entity_poly.type
_entity_poly.pdbx_seq_one_letter_code
_entity_poly.pdbx_strand_id
1 'polypeptide(L)'
;MKFRLDSMLRLAPLSLLGLLALFAFCLSILPTDLSASSSTAVDAKQIKKLKKDYGKAIQGQQNDSAIDVIRQISAFGTPDALETVYDLGYQNGSVPAVYDVICEELSMMTGIVEHISTRYDKIDSKGDFRERVYMTDILAYPTNKRGELNDRKVSLEKQLKRVEENGLPPGSDPSIPDRLKQEIDALSKQIDRLKGQQNDEAIKLMVLFLDDKSPFVQGAAVEAFRKSQSAVCVEPLINLLEKLLKKRKDVLYHQVRDALWELTGQDFELIEEWFAWWEPRQNTFDPMEETHDGKTGVKRKRRGDDPEFWGVPVESKNIVFVIDTSGSMRYVHKDDIPGLARGDGSDGGQSSGGGQMTADQQRLARFWTRMEMAKRELRKVIRKMSKDAAFNCVRFDTNVSKFKKKATPASNGNKKSAIKWVDGLKHNGNTNTMDALIQAFSQDARTNTIFFLSDGLPSVDGKVNDPTQPILDKVFELNRFRKIKIHCFGFHPFTQGGQQMPGLTEANTWLKKLAETTGGTYTDMKVDPKITPDNPGE
;
A
#
# COMPACT_ATOMS: atom_id res chain seq x y z
N MET A 1 -19.50 -4.56 25.34
CA MET A 1 -20.91 -4.39 25.74
C MET A 1 -21.72 -4.70 24.48
N LYS A 2 -22.50 -5.78 24.47
CA LYS A 2 -23.22 -6.28 23.28
C LYS A 2 -24.37 -5.32 22.93
N PHE A 3 -24.24 -4.55 21.85
CA PHE A 3 -25.38 -3.87 21.23
C PHE A 3 -25.91 -4.77 20.12
N ARG A 4 -27.10 -5.34 20.34
CA ARG A 4 -27.88 -6.04 19.32
C ARG A 4 -28.65 -5.02 18.51
N LEU A 5 -28.55 -5.15 17.19
CA LEU A 5 -29.26 -4.39 16.19
C LEU A 5 -30.69 -4.97 16.03
N ASP A 6 -31.52 -4.88 17.07
CA ASP A 6 -32.91 -5.36 17.05
C ASP A 6 -33.85 -4.29 17.63
N SER A 7 -34.03 -3.18 16.90
CA SER A 7 -35.13 -2.26 17.20
C SER A 7 -35.39 -1.29 16.06
N MET A 8 -35.95 -1.76 14.95
CA MET A 8 -36.86 -0.99 14.09
C MET A 8 -37.66 -1.94 13.21
N LEU A 9 -38.81 -2.39 13.73
CA LEU A 9 -40.02 -2.83 13.02
C LEU A 9 -40.98 -3.43 14.05
N ARG A 10 -41.81 -2.58 14.67
CA ARG A 10 -43.00 -3.02 15.41
C ARG A 10 -44.22 -2.56 14.63
N LEU A 11 -44.90 -3.51 13.99
CA LEU A 11 -46.30 -3.40 13.58
C LEU A 11 -47.12 -4.41 14.40
N ALA A 12 -48.29 -3.99 14.84
CA ALA A 12 -49.16 -4.58 15.86
C ALA A 12 -49.80 -5.93 15.44
N PRO A 13 -50.32 -6.74 16.39
CA PRO A 13 -50.78 -8.10 16.11
C PRO A 13 -52.24 -8.10 15.62
N LEU A 14 -52.50 -8.83 14.54
CA LEU A 14 -53.86 -9.19 14.11
C LEU A 14 -54.10 -10.69 14.34
N SER A 15 -55.34 -10.96 14.74
CA SER A 15 -55.86 -12.14 15.42
C SER A 15 -55.70 -13.48 14.70
N LEU A 16 -55.34 -14.47 15.52
CA LEU A 16 -55.19 -15.89 15.25
C LEU A 16 -56.55 -16.58 15.03
N LEU A 17 -57.21 -16.41 13.88
CA LEU A 17 -58.41 -17.20 13.54
C LEU A 17 -58.77 -17.29 12.03
N GLY A 18 -57.86 -16.89 11.12
CA GLY A 18 -58.10 -16.94 9.67
C GLY A 18 -57.22 -17.92 8.87
N LEU A 19 -56.41 -18.75 9.53
CA LEU A 19 -55.29 -19.46 8.87
C LEU A 19 -55.45 -20.98 8.69
N LEU A 20 -56.66 -21.52 8.90
CA LEU A 20 -56.94 -22.97 8.81
C LEU A 20 -57.80 -23.41 7.61
N ALA A 21 -58.08 -22.51 6.66
CA ALA A 21 -58.96 -22.81 5.52
C ALA A 21 -58.32 -22.63 4.12
N LEU A 22 -56.99 -22.63 4.03
CA LEU A 22 -56.26 -22.56 2.74
C LEU A 22 -55.23 -23.69 2.55
N PHE A 23 -55.19 -24.68 3.45
CA PHE A 23 -54.20 -25.76 3.43
C PHE A 23 -54.68 -27.07 2.74
N ALA A 24 -55.83 -27.06 2.07
CA ALA A 24 -56.42 -28.28 1.48
C ALA A 24 -56.74 -28.20 -0.02
N PHE A 25 -56.31 -27.16 -0.74
CA PHE A 25 -56.56 -27.06 -2.18
C PHE A 25 -55.42 -26.37 -2.93
N CYS A 26 -54.25 -27.02 -2.97
CA CYS A 26 -53.22 -26.83 -4.01
C CYS A 26 -52.17 -27.95 -3.94
N LEU A 27 -52.61 -29.19 -3.69
CA LEU A 27 -51.79 -30.39 -3.84
C LEU A 27 -52.01 -31.00 -5.23
N SER A 28 -51.81 -30.19 -6.27
CA SER A 28 -51.75 -30.64 -7.66
C SER A 28 -51.18 -29.49 -8.49
N ILE A 29 -49.96 -29.71 -9.00
CA ILE A 29 -49.03 -28.80 -9.71
C ILE A 29 -47.87 -28.34 -8.80
N LEU A 30 -47.06 -29.32 -8.40
CA LEU A 30 -45.61 -29.12 -8.30
C LEU A 30 -45.04 -29.58 -9.64
N PRO A 31 -44.35 -28.72 -10.43
CA PRO A 31 -43.36 -29.24 -11.34
C PRO A 31 -42.32 -29.92 -10.45
N THR A 32 -42.16 -31.23 -10.61
CA THR A 32 -40.98 -31.93 -10.08
C THR A 32 -39.74 -31.23 -10.64
N ASP A 33 -39.01 -30.56 -9.77
CA ASP A 33 -37.81 -29.75 -10.03
C ASP A 33 -36.59 -30.63 -10.39
N LEU A 34 -36.78 -31.61 -11.27
CA LEU A 34 -35.71 -32.49 -11.73
C LEU A 34 -34.70 -31.74 -12.62
N SER A 35 -35.13 -30.69 -13.34
CA SER A 35 -34.25 -29.89 -14.20
C SER A 35 -33.30 -29.00 -13.41
N ALA A 36 -33.76 -28.32 -12.36
CA ALA A 36 -32.90 -27.46 -11.53
C ALA A 36 -31.82 -28.26 -10.79
N SER A 37 -32.16 -29.43 -10.25
CA SER A 37 -31.18 -30.31 -9.60
C SER A 37 -30.12 -30.87 -10.56
N SER A 38 -30.48 -31.04 -11.84
CA SER A 38 -29.57 -31.51 -12.88
C SER A 38 -28.64 -30.41 -13.40
N SER A 39 -29.11 -29.16 -13.53
CA SER A 39 -28.30 -28.02 -13.95
C SER A 39 -27.27 -27.65 -12.88
N THR A 40 -27.65 -27.60 -11.61
CA THR A 40 -26.72 -27.32 -10.50
C THR A 40 -25.61 -28.37 -10.40
N ALA A 41 -25.92 -29.65 -10.64
CA ALA A 41 -24.93 -30.72 -10.65
C ALA A 41 -23.97 -30.65 -11.85
N VAL A 42 -24.44 -30.15 -13.00
CA VAL A 42 -23.59 -29.89 -14.18
C VAL A 42 -22.70 -28.69 -13.93
N ASP A 43 -23.23 -27.60 -13.39
CA ASP A 43 -22.49 -26.38 -13.06
C ASP A 43 -21.37 -26.68 -12.06
N ALA A 44 -21.66 -27.41 -10.99
CA ALA A 44 -20.65 -27.81 -10.00
C ALA A 44 -19.49 -28.62 -10.62
N LYS A 45 -19.78 -29.50 -11.58
CA LYS A 45 -18.74 -30.26 -12.30
C LYS A 45 -17.90 -29.34 -13.21
N GLN A 46 -18.53 -28.39 -13.87
CA GLN A 46 -17.85 -27.43 -14.75
C GLN A 46 -16.97 -26.47 -13.94
N ILE A 47 -17.48 -25.91 -12.84
CA ILE A 47 -16.73 -25.06 -11.91
C ILE A 47 -15.50 -25.80 -11.38
N LYS A 48 -15.63 -27.08 -11.01
CA LYS A 48 -14.48 -27.90 -10.57
C LYS A 48 -13.43 -28.07 -11.66
N LYS A 49 -13.83 -28.21 -12.93
CA LYS A 49 -12.90 -28.27 -14.06
C LYS A 49 -12.19 -26.94 -14.24
N LEU A 50 -12.93 -25.83 -14.24
CA LEU A 50 -12.38 -24.47 -14.35
C LEU A 50 -11.40 -24.16 -13.21
N LYS A 51 -11.70 -24.53 -11.97
CA LYS A 51 -10.77 -24.41 -10.83
C LYS A 51 -9.42 -25.09 -11.09
N LYS A 52 -9.42 -26.27 -11.72
CA LYS A 52 -8.19 -26.98 -12.10
C LYS A 52 -7.44 -26.23 -13.21
N ASP A 53 -8.15 -25.68 -14.19
CA ASP A 53 -7.56 -24.96 -15.30
C ASP A 53 -6.98 -23.61 -14.85
N TYR A 54 -7.61 -22.93 -13.89
CA TYR A 54 -7.04 -21.77 -13.20
C TYR A 54 -5.69 -22.12 -12.53
N GLY A 55 -5.64 -23.23 -11.78
CA GLY A 55 -4.41 -23.67 -11.12
C GLY A 55 -3.26 -23.93 -12.11
N LYS A 56 -3.56 -24.49 -13.29
CA LYS A 56 -2.57 -24.66 -14.36
C LYS A 56 -2.14 -23.32 -14.95
N ALA A 57 -3.07 -22.40 -15.18
CA ALA A 57 -2.77 -21.09 -15.75
C ALA A 57 -1.82 -20.29 -14.84
N ILE A 58 -2.08 -20.28 -13.52
CA ILE A 58 -1.19 -19.64 -12.55
C ILE A 58 0.20 -20.29 -12.53
N GLN A 59 0.27 -21.62 -12.52
CA GLN A 59 1.56 -22.34 -12.58
C GLN A 59 2.32 -22.07 -13.88
N GLY A 60 1.61 -21.93 -15.00
CA GLY A 60 2.15 -21.61 -16.31
C GLY A 60 2.41 -20.12 -16.55
N GLN A 61 2.19 -19.24 -15.56
CA GLN A 61 2.30 -17.78 -15.69
C GLN A 61 1.41 -17.19 -16.82
N GLN A 62 0.26 -17.82 -17.07
CA GLN A 62 -0.73 -17.43 -18.09
C GLN A 62 -1.81 -16.54 -17.47
N ASN A 63 -1.47 -15.28 -17.19
CA ASN A 63 -2.33 -14.35 -16.45
C ASN A 63 -3.68 -14.11 -17.14
N ASP A 64 -3.68 -13.90 -18.46
CA ASP A 64 -4.92 -13.67 -19.23
C ASP A 64 -5.85 -14.88 -19.19
N SER A 65 -5.29 -16.09 -19.33
CA SER A 65 -6.06 -17.33 -19.20
C SER A 65 -6.61 -17.52 -17.79
N ALA A 66 -5.86 -17.15 -16.75
CA ALA A 66 -6.34 -17.19 -15.37
C ALA A 66 -7.52 -16.22 -15.17
N ILE A 67 -7.43 -15.00 -15.73
CA ILE A 67 -8.48 -13.98 -15.72
C ILE A 67 -9.74 -14.50 -16.43
N ASP A 68 -9.59 -15.09 -17.62
CA ASP A 68 -10.71 -15.63 -18.39
C ASP A 68 -11.42 -16.76 -17.65
N VAL A 69 -10.67 -17.61 -16.94
CA VAL A 69 -11.24 -18.67 -16.10
C VAL A 69 -12.03 -18.08 -14.93
N ILE A 70 -11.53 -17.04 -14.25
CA ILE A 70 -12.27 -16.39 -13.17
C ILE A 70 -13.60 -15.84 -13.68
N ARG A 71 -13.60 -15.09 -14.79
CA ARG A 71 -14.82 -14.56 -15.41
C ARG A 71 -15.82 -15.65 -15.80
N GLN A 72 -15.32 -16.78 -16.31
CA GLN A 72 -16.17 -17.94 -16.62
C GLN A 72 -16.82 -18.54 -15.37
N ILE A 73 -16.08 -18.67 -14.27
CA ILE A 73 -16.65 -19.14 -13.01
C ILE A 73 -17.67 -18.12 -12.49
N SER A 74 -17.36 -16.83 -12.53
CA SER A 74 -18.26 -15.78 -12.07
C SER A 74 -19.60 -15.76 -12.80
N ALA A 75 -19.58 -16.03 -14.11
CA ALA A 75 -20.77 -16.00 -14.96
C ALA A 75 -21.84 -17.04 -14.57
N PHE A 76 -21.51 -18.08 -13.80
CA PHE A 76 -22.50 -19.02 -13.28
C PHE A 76 -23.46 -18.35 -12.28
N GLY A 77 -23.01 -17.33 -11.53
CA GLY A 77 -23.85 -16.60 -10.58
C GLY A 77 -24.42 -17.44 -9.43
N THR A 78 -23.85 -18.62 -9.15
CA THR A 78 -24.30 -19.54 -8.11
C THR A 78 -23.50 -19.35 -6.80
N PRO A 79 -24.03 -19.78 -5.64
CA PRO A 79 -23.27 -19.79 -4.39
C PRO A 79 -21.94 -20.58 -4.47
N ASP A 80 -21.92 -21.68 -5.23
CA ASP A 80 -20.72 -22.49 -5.47
C ASP A 80 -19.66 -21.74 -6.29
N ALA A 81 -20.09 -20.94 -7.27
CA ALA A 81 -19.20 -20.09 -8.04
C ALA A 81 -18.59 -18.98 -7.17
N LEU A 82 -19.41 -18.33 -6.34
CA LEU A 82 -18.96 -17.30 -5.41
C LEU A 82 -17.92 -17.86 -4.44
N GLU A 83 -18.22 -18.97 -3.76
CA GLU A 83 -17.27 -19.63 -2.86
C GLU A 83 -15.98 -20.03 -3.59
N THR A 84 -16.08 -20.53 -4.82
CA THR A 84 -14.92 -20.94 -5.60
C THR A 84 -14.02 -19.75 -5.95
N VAL A 85 -14.57 -18.65 -6.45
CA VAL A 85 -13.79 -17.45 -6.80
C VAL A 85 -13.17 -16.84 -5.55
N TYR A 86 -13.91 -16.80 -4.44
CA TYR A 86 -13.42 -16.33 -3.14
C TYR A 86 -12.21 -17.15 -2.67
N ASP A 87 -12.32 -18.47 -2.68
CA ASP A 87 -11.24 -19.37 -2.30
C ASP A 87 -10.01 -19.22 -3.21
N LEU A 88 -10.22 -19.08 -4.52
CA LEU A 88 -9.14 -18.89 -5.48
C LEU A 88 -8.37 -17.59 -5.22
N GLY A 89 -9.06 -16.48 -4.93
CA GLY A 89 -8.41 -15.23 -4.58
C GLY A 89 -7.60 -15.32 -3.29
N TYR A 90 -8.20 -15.88 -2.24
CA TYR A 90 -7.53 -16.02 -0.96
C TYR A 90 -6.30 -16.94 -1.05
N GLN A 91 -6.44 -18.13 -1.63
CA GLN A 91 -5.40 -19.16 -1.64
C GLN A 91 -4.36 -18.95 -2.74
N ASN A 92 -4.78 -18.46 -3.92
CA ASN A 92 -3.97 -18.47 -5.15
C ASN A 92 -3.89 -17.13 -5.88
N GLY A 93 -4.52 -16.06 -5.38
CA GLY A 93 -4.42 -14.71 -5.94
C GLY A 93 -3.09 -14.02 -5.63
N SER A 94 -1.96 -14.66 -5.95
CA SER A 94 -0.61 -14.11 -5.74
C SER A 94 -0.14 -13.16 -6.85
N VAL A 95 -0.85 -13.14 -7.98
CA VAL A 95 -0.54 -12.28 -9.13
C VAL A 95 -1.41 -11.02 -9.04
N PRO A 96 -0.83 -9.79 -9.03
CA PRO A 96 -1.59 -8.56 -8.82
C PRO A 96 -2.77 -8.39 -9.79
N ALA A 97 -2.54 -8.55 -11.09
CA ALA A 97 -3.58 -8.36 -12.11
C ALA A 97 -4.73 -9.37 -11.98
N VAL A 98 -4.43 -10.62 -11.62
CA VAL A 98 -5.45 -11.65 -11.41
C VAL A 98 -6.21 -11.40 -10.11
N TYR A 99 -5.52 -10.99 -9.04
CA TYR A 99 -6.15 -10.67 -7.76
C TYR A 99 -7.11 -9.47 -7.86
N ASP A 100 -6.73 -8.45 -8.64
CA ASP A 100 -7.57 -7.29 -8.92
C ASP A 100 -8.90 -7.71 -9.57
N VAL A 101 -8.84 -8.51 -10.65
CA VAL A 101 -10.03 -9.06 -11.32
C VAL A 101 -10.86 -9.93 -10.38
N ILE A 102 -10.23 -10.74 -9.52
CA ILE A 102 -10.98 -11.55 -8.54
C ILE A 102 -11.76 -10.65 -7.58
N CYS A 103 -11.16 -9.58 -7.08
CA CYS A 103 -11.85 -8.65 -6.18
C CYS A 103 -12.98 -7.91 -6.92
N GLU A 104 -12.73 -7.50 -8.17
CA GLU A 104 -13.74 -6.90 -9.06
C GLU A 104 -14.96 -7.81 -9.19
N GLU A 105 -14.75 -9.03 -9.67
CA GLU A 105 -15.80 -10.00 -9.93
C GLU A 105 -16.58 -10.34 -8.66
N LEU A 106 -15.90 -10.63 -7.55
CA LEU A 106 -16.56 -10.91 -6.27
C LEU A 106 -17.40 -9.74 -5.79
N SER A 107 -16.91 -8.51 -5.93
CA SER A 107 -17.63 -7.32 -5.49
C SER A 107 -18.95 -7.08 -6.24
N MET A 108 -19.09 -7.66 -7.44
CA MET A 108 -20.29 -7.58 -8.27
C MET A 108 -21.23 -8.79 -8.10
N MET A 109 -20.79 -9.87 -7.45
CA MET A 109 -21.60 -11.06 -7.25
C MET A 109 -22.76 -10.83 -6.27
N THR A 110 -23.93 -11.35 -6.62
CA THR A 110 -25.09 -11.32 -5.72
C THR A 110 -24.81 -12.16 -4.46
N GLY A 111 -25.10 -11.61 -3.28
CA GLY A 111 -24.90 -12.29 -2.00
C GLY A 111 -23.49 -12.16 -1.41
N ILE A 112 -22.56 -11.42 -2.03
CA ILE A 112 -21.20 -11.25 -1.50
C ILE A 112 -21.17 -10.64 -0.10
N VAL A 113 -22.03 -9.65 0.17
CA VAL A 113 -22.10 -9.00 1.50
C VAL A 113 -22.56 -10.01 2.57
N GLU A 114 -23.61 -10.80 2.29
CA GLU A 114 -24.09 -11.85 3.20
C GLU A 114 -23.04 -12.95 3.40
N HIS A 115 -22.37 -13.33 2.32
CA HIS A 115 -21.28 -14.30 2.33
C HIS A 115 -20.16 -13.85 3.27
N ILE A 116 -19.66 -12.62 3.07
CA ILE A 116 -18.58 -12.05 3.88
C ILE A 116 -19.04 -11.86 5.33
N SER A 117 -20.25 -11.37 5.57
CA SER A 117 -20.78 -11.19 6.93
C SER A 117 -20.81 -12.52 7.69
N THR A 118 -21.36 -13.57 7.07
CA THR A 118 -21.45 -14.91 7.67
C THR A 118 -20.06 -15.50 7.95
N ARG A 119 -19.11 -15.25 7.06
CA ARG A 119 -17.74 -15.78 7.18
C ARG A 119 -16.93 -15.01 8.21
N TYR A 120 -17.07 -13.68 8.27
CA TYR A 120 -16.42 -12.82 9.27
C TYR A 120 -16.77 -13.26 10.70
N ASP A 121 -18.03 -13.58 10.96
CA ASP A 121 -18.49 -14.07 12.27
C ASP A 121 -17.91 -15.44 12.67
N LYS A 122 -17.54 -16.26 11.69
CA LYS A 122 -16.97 -17.60 11.91
C LYS A 122 -15.46 -17.59 12.10
N ILE A 123 -14.77 -16.59 11.57
CA ILE A 123 -13.30 -16.50 11.67
C ILE A 123 -12.93 -16.02 13.08
N ASP A 124 -12.07 -16.77 13.77
CA ASP A 124 -11.56 -16.31 15.05
C ASP A 124 -10.77 -15.01 14.88
N SER A 125 -11.29 -13.94 15.48
CA SER A 125 -10.62 -12.65 15.62
C SER A 125 -9.20 -12.74 16.20
N LYS A 126 -8.85 -13.78 16.97
CA LYS A 126 -7.50 -14.04 17.52
C LYS A 126 -6.58 -14.83 16.57
N GLY A 127 -7.12 -15.40 15.48
CA GLY A 127 -6.41 -16.20 14.49
C GLY A 127 -5.73 -15.39 13.38
N ASP A 128 -5.47 -16.04 12.24
CA ASP A 128 -4.83 -15.43 11.07
C ASP A 128 -5.70 -14.33 10.46
N PHE A 129 -5.23 -13.08 10.50
CA PHE A 129 -5.98 -11.90 10.08
C PHE A 129 -6.11 -11.76 8.55
N ARG A 130 -5.38 -12.58 7.79
CA ARG A 130 -5.23 -12.44 6.34
C ARG A 130 -6.57 -12.48 5.60
N GLU A 131 -7.43 -13.42 5.98
CA GLU A 131 -8.73 -13.58 5.34
C GLU A 131 -9.65 -12.37 5.61
N ARG A 132 -9.59 -11.79 6.82
CA ARG A 132 -10.35 -10.56 7.12
C ARG A 132 -9.80 -9.34 6.40
N VAL A 133 -8.49 -9.28 6.16
CA VAL A 133 -7.92 -8.25 5.26
C VAL A 133 -8.35 -8.48 3.82
N TYR A 134 -8.40 -9.73 3.35
CA TYR A 134 -8.91 -10.04 2.02
C TYR A 134 -10.37 -9.58 1.83
N MET A 135 -11.22 -9.80 2.83
CA MET A 135 -12.60 -9.30 2.83
C MET A 135 -12.66 -7.77 2.68
N THR A 136 -11.75 -7.02 3.32
CA THR A 136 -11.69 -5.55 3.12
C THR A 136 -11.34 -5.17 1.69
N ASP A 137 -10.46 -5.91 1.01
CA ASP A 137 -10.11 -5.64 -0.38
C ASP A 137 -11.32 -5.85 -1.31
N ILE A 138 -12.13 -6.90 -1.06
CA ILE A 138 -13.35 -7.18 -1.85
C ILE A 138 -14.43 -6.11 -1.59
N LEU A 139 -14.77 -5.87 -0.31
CA LEU A 139 -15.85 -4.94 0.06
C LEU A 139 -15.56 -3.50 -0.39
N ALA A 140 -14.29 -3.11 -0.40
CA ALA A 140 -13.87 -1.76 -0.78
C ALA A 140 -13.63 -1.59 -2.28
N TYR A 141 -13.58 -2.69 -3.05
CA TYR A 141 -13.17 -2.64 -4.46
C TYR A 141 -14.00 -1.63 -5.28
N PRO A 142 -15.35 -1.67 -5.27
CA PRO A 142 -16.14 -0.78 -6.12
C PRO A 142 -15.90 0.69 -5.80
N THR A 143 -15.84 1.02 -4.52
CA THR A 143 -15.72 2.41 -4.03
C THR A 143 -14.32 2.95 -4.22
N ASN A 144 -13.29 2.13 -4.01
CA ASN A 144 -11.91 2.52 -4.26
C ASN A 144 -11.64 2.71 -5.76
N LYS A 145 -12.15 1.80 -6.59
CA LYS A 145 -12.00 1.90 -8.03
C LYS A 145 -12.72 3.14 -8.57
N ARG A 146 -13.92 3.43 -8.06
CA ARG A 146 -14.64 4.67 -8.35
C ARG A 146 -13.80 5.90 -7.99
N GLY A 147 -13.16 5.89 -6.82
CA GLY A 147 -12.26 6.97 -6.40
C GLY A 147 -11.13 7.21 -7.39
N GLU A 148 -10.39 6.16 -7.77
CA GLU A 148 -9.30 6.23 -8.75
C GLU A 148 -9.77 6.80 -10.10
N LEU A 149 -10.91 6.32 -10.60
CA LEU A 149 -11.49 6.79 -11.86
C LEU A 149 -11.95 8.25 -11.75
N ASN A 150 -12.50 8.66 -10.61
CA ASN A 150 -12.92 10.04 -10.37
C ASN A 150 -11.73 10.99 -10.30
N ASP A 151 -10.64 10.62 -9.61
CA ASP A 151 -9.41 11.42 -9.55
C ASP A 151 -8.82 11.63 -10.95
N ARG A 152 -8.80 10.56 -11.77
CA ARG A 152 -8.38 10.65 -13.17
C ARG A 152 -9.29 11.56 -13.97
N LYS A 153 -10.62 11.42 -13.82
CA LYS A 153 -11.61 12.27 -14.48
C LYS A 153 -11.40 13.74 -14.14
N VAL A 154 -11.31 14.08 -12.85
CA VAL A 154 -11.07 15.46 -12.38
C VAL A 154 -9.75 16.01 -12.92
N SER A 155 -8.70 15.20 -12.98
CA SER A 155 -7.43 15.60 -13.59
C SER A 155 -7.59 15.95 -15.07
N LEU A 156 -8.35 15.16 -15.84
CA LEU A 156 -8.60 15.42 -17.26
C LEU A 156 -9.50 16.65 -17.46
N GLU A 157 -10.50 16.86 -16.61
CA GLU A 157 -11.34 18.07 -16.62
C GLU A 157 -10.50 19.33 -16.36
N LYS A 158 -9.58 19.29 -15.39
CA LYS A 158 -8.62 20.39 -15.14
C LYS A 158 -7.71 20.63 -16.36
N GLN A 159 -7.28 19.60 -17.07
CA GLN A 159 -6.49 19.73 -18.30
C GLN A 159 -7.31 20.33 -19.44
N LEU A 160 -8.51 19.82 -19.67
CA LEU A 160 -9.43 20.32 -20.69
C LEU A 160 -9.74 21.80 -20.49
N LYS A 161 -10.08 22.20 -19.25
CA LYS A 161 -10.31 23.60 -18.89
C LYS A 161 -9.10 24.49 -19.25
N ARG A 162 -7.88 24.05 -18.92
CA ARG A 162 -6.65 24.82 -19.27
C ARG A 162 -6.46 24.96 -20.77
N VAL A 163 -6.78 23.92 -21.54
CA VAL A 163 -6.70 23.95 -23.02
C VAL A 163 -7.77 24.85 -23.61
N GLU A 164 -8.99 24.83 -23.07
CA GLU A 164 -10.08 25.70 -23.50
C GLU A 164 -9.82 27.18 -23.16
N GLU A 165 -9.17 27.47 -22.02
CA GLU A 165 -8.83 28.84 -21.60
C GLU A 165 -7.58 29.41 -22.29
N ASN A 166 -6.51 28.63 -22.42
CA ASN A 166 -5.20 29.11 -22.89
C ASN A 166 -4.91 28.75 -24.36
N GLY A 167 -5.79 27.98 -24.99
CA GLY A 167 -5.53 27.37 -26.29
C GLY A 167 -4.53 26.22 -26.23
N LEU A 168 -4.38 25.54 -27.36
CA LEU A 168 -3.40 24.47 -27.52
C LEU A 168 -1.98 25.05 -27.77
N PRO A 169 -0.92 24.41 -27.26
CA PRO A 169 0.44 24.78 -27.61
C PRO A 169 0.67 24.67 -29.14
N PRO A 170 1.51 25.56 -29.74
CA PRO A 170 1.81 25.50 -31.16
C PRO A 170 2.30 24.12 -31.62
N GLY A 171 1.75 23.60 -32.71
CA GLY A 171 2.08 22.28 -33.25
C GLY A 171 1.38 21.09 -32.56
N SER A 172 0.51 21.34 -31.58
CA SER A 172 -0.30 20.29 -30.96
C SER A 172 -1.44 19.82 -31.86
N ASP A 173 -1.83 18.56 -31.71
CA ASP A 173 -2.95 17.95 -32.43
C ASP A 173 -4.30 18.64 -32.07
N PRO A 174 -5.05 19.20 -33.04
CA PRO A 174 -6.33 19.87 -32.79
C PRO A 174 -7.41 18.98 -32.18
N SER A 175 -7.29 17.65 -32.29
CA SER A 175 -8.27 16.69 -31.73
C SER A 175 -8.10 16.45 -30.22
N ILE A 176 -7.08 17.03 -29.57
CA ILE A 176 -6.84 16.85 -28.12
C ILE A 176 -8.08 17.15 -27.27
N PRO A 177 -8.80 18.28 -27.43
CA PRO A 177 -9.99 18.57 -26.63
C PRO A 177 -11.09 17.50 -26.78
N ASP A 178 -11.32 17.01 -28.01
CA ASP A 178 -12.33 15.98 -28.27
C ASP A 178 -11.94 14.63 -27.65
N ARG A 179 -10.66 14.25 -27.73
CA ARG A 179 -10.14 13.04 -27.06
C ARG A 179 -10.29 13.14 -25.54
N LEU A 180 -9.98 14.30 -24.95
CA LEU A 180 -10.17 14.53 -23.51
C LEU A 180 -11.65 14.37 -23.13
N LYS A 181 -12.58 14.97 -23.89
CA LYS A 181 -14.03 14.84 -23.67
C LYS A 181 -14.50 13.39 -23.77
N GLN A 182 -14.02 12.64 -24.76
CA GLN A 182 -14.33 11.21 -24.91
C GLN A 182 -13.80 10.37 -23.74
N GLU A 183 -12.57 10.63 -23.27
CA GLU A 183 -11.99 9.92 -22.11
C GLU A 183 -12.79 10.24 -20.83
N ILE A 184 -13.18 11.51 -20.62
CA ILE A 184 -14.03 11.94 -19.48
C ILE A 184 -15.40 11.26 -19.50
N ASP A 185 -16.06 11.17 -20.66
CA ASP A 185 -17.35 10.46 -20.81
C ASP A 185 -17.21 8.96 -20.55
N ALA A 186 -16.15 8.33 -21.06
CA ALA A 186 -15.85 6.93 -20.81
C ALA A 186 -15.62 6.64 -19.31
N LEU A 187 -14.84 7.48 -18.63
CA LEU A 187 -14.61 7.38 -17.18
C LEU A 187 -15.90 7.57 -16.39
N SER A 188 -16.74 8.53 -16.78
CA SER A 188 -18.04 8.77 -16.13
C SER A 188 -18.95 7.54 -16.22
N LYS A 189 -19.01 6.90 -17.39
CA LYS A 189 -19.77 5.65 -17.57
C LYS A 189 -19.23 4.50 -16.73
N GLN A 190 -17.91 4.39 -16.56
CA GLN A 190 -17.30 3.38 -15.67
C GLN A 190 -17.64 3.64 -14.20
N ILE A 191 -17.56 4.91 -13.76
CA ILE A 191 -17.96 5.34 -12.41
C ILE A 191 -19.42 4.97 -12.15
N ASP A 192 -20.32 5.26 -13.09
CA ASP A 192 -21.75 4.97 -12.92
C ASP A 192 -22.05 3.48 -12.80
N ARG A 193 -21.31 2.62 -13.54
CA ARG A 193 -21.42 1.15 -13.40
C ARG A 193 -21.01 0.67 -12.01
N LEU A 194 -20.05 1.33 -11.37
CA LEU A 194 -19.56 0.97 -10.05
C LEU A 194 -20.45 1.49 -8.90
N LYS A 195 -21.48 2.30 -9.15
CA LYS A 195 -22.44 2.80 -8.13
C LYS A 195 -23.43 1.74 -7.63
N GLY A 196 -23.09 0.45 -7.72
CA GLY A 196 -23.97 -0.68 -7.40
C GLY A 196 -24.73 -0.55 -6.09
N GLN A 197 -25.92 -1.15 -6.01
CA GLN A 197 -26.86 -1.00 -4.89
C GLN A 197 -26.32 -1.51 -3.55
N GLN A 198 -25.35 -2.43 -3.55
CA GLN A 198 -24.80 -3.05 -2.34
C GLN A 198 -23.56 -2.32 -1.77
N ASN A 199 -23.11 -1.22 -2.38
CA ASN A 199 -21.89 -0.53 -1.94
C ASN A 199 -22.05 0.04 -0.53
N ASP A 200 -23.22 0.59 -0.21
CA ASP A 200 -23.49 1.14 1.11
C ASP A 200 -23.55 0.02 2.15
N GLU A 201 -24.14 -1.12 1.83
CA GLU A 201 -24.15 -2.32 2.68
C GLU A 201 -22.74 -2.86 2.88
N ALA A 202 -21.90 -2.89 1.83
CA ALA A 202 -20.50 -3.31 1.92
C ALA A 202 -19.68 -2.39 2.83
N ILE A 203 -19.83 -1.07 2.68
CA ILE A 203 -19.19 -0.07 3.54
C ILE A 203 -19.70 -0.19 4.98
N LYS A 204 -21.03 -0.32 5.19
CA LYS A 204 -21.64 -0.50 6.52
C LYS A 204 -21.13 -1.78 7.20
N LEU A 205 -21.00 -2.88 6.46
CA LEU A 205 -20.41 -4.12 6.97
C LEU A 205 -18.94 -3.89 7.36
N MET A 206 -18.17 -3.18 6.53
CA MET A 206 -16.76 -2.89 6.78
C MET A 206 -16.55 -2.00 8.03
N VAL A 207 -17.55 -1.25 8.49
CA VAL A 207 -17.46 -0.48 9.76
C VAL A 207 -17.15 -1.40 10.94
N LEU A 208 -17.65 -2.65 10.93
CA LEU A 208 -17.35 -3.64 11.96
C LEU A 208 -15.85 -3.96 12.06
N PHE A 209 -15.11 -3.83 10.96
CA PHE A 209 -13.69 -4.17 10.86
C PHE A 209 -12.81 -3.13 11.57
N LEU A 210 -13.32 -1.91 11.84
CA LEU A 210 -12.63 -0.91 12.66
C LEU A 210 -12.48 -1.34 14.12
N ASP A 211 -13.36 -2.23 14.60
CA ASP A 211 -13.30 -2.79 15.95
C ASP A 211 -12.58 -4.15 16.01
N ASP A 212 -11.94 -4.60 14.92
CA ASP A 212 -11.16 -5.84 14.88
C ASP A 212 -9.97 -5.79 15.85
N LYS A 213 -9.59 -6.96 16.37
CA LYS A 213 -8.44 -7.09 17.30
C LYS A 213 -7.10 -6.93 16.59
N SER A 214 -7.05 -7.19 15.28
CA SER A 214 -5.84 -7.06 14.48
C SER A 214 -5.69 -5.65 13.94
N PRO A 215 -4.59 -4.95 14.25
CA PRO A 215 -4.33 -3.61 13.69
C PRO A 215 -4.15 -3.64 12.16
N PHE A 216 -3.82 -4.81 11.58
CA PHE A 216 -3.75 -4.99 10.13
C PHE A 216 -5.15 -4.90 9.48
N VAL A 217 -6.17 -5.47 10.14
CA VAL A 217 -7.56 -5.41 9.65
C VAL A 217 -8.10 -3.99 9.80
N GLN A 218 -7.88 -3.38 10.97
CA GLN A 218 -8.25 -1.98 11.21
C GLN A 218 -7.59 -1.05 10.19
N GLY A 219 -6.29 -1.19 9.96
CA GLY A 219 -5.55 -0.37 9.00
C GLY A 219 -6.02 -0.58 7.55
N ALA A 220 -6.35 -1.81 7.16
CA ALA A 220 -6.90 -2.09 5.84
C ALA A 220 -8.30 -1.47 5.65
N ALA A 221 -9.18 -1.57 6.65
CA ALA A 221 -10.49 -0.93 6.62
C ALA A 221 -10.39 0.62 6.58
N VAL A 222 -9.48 1.22 7.34
CA VAL A 222 -9.24 2.68 7.31
C VAL A 222 -8.73 3.13 5.94
N GLU A 223 -7.79 2.41 5.34
CA GLU A 223 -7.27 2.73 4.00
C GLU A 223 -8.34 2.53 2.92
N ALA A 224 -9.21 1.54 3.07
CA ALA A 224 -10.37 1.36 2.22
C ALA A 224 -11.36 2.54 2.35
N PHE A 225 -11.68 2.97 3.57
CA PHE A 225 -12.56 4.12 3.79
C PHE A 225 -11.99 5.41 3.22
N ARG A 226 -10.69 5.65 3.38
CA ARG A 226 -9.97 6.80 2.82
C ARG A 226 -10.25 6.98 1.32
N LYS A 227 -10.32 5.88 0.56
CA LYS A 227 -10.52 5.88 -0.90
C LYS A 227 -11.97 5.69 -1.34
N SER A 228 -12.87 5.42 -0.40
CA SER A 228 -14.26 5.04 -0.71
C SER A 228 -15.12 6.18 -1.27
N GLN A 229 -14.73 7.43 -0.99
CA GLN A 229 -15.53 8.62 -1.26
C GLN A 229 -16.97 8.49 -0.72
N SER A 230 -17.13 7.93 0.48
CA SER A 230 -18.44 7.74 1.12
C SER A 230 -18.52 8.42 2.48
N ALA A 231 -19.58 9.22 2.68
CA ALA A 231 -19.87 9.89 3.94
C ALA A 231 -20.12 8.91 5.10
N VAL A 232 -20.58 7.68 4.79
CA VAL A 232 -20.95 6.64 5.78
C VAL A 232 -19.79 6.32 6.73
N CYS A 233 -18.55 6.45 6.28
CA CYS A 233 -17.37 6.10 7.06
C CYS A 233 -16.81 7.25 7.92
N VAL A 234 -17.26 8.50 7.74
CA VAL A 234 -16.72 9.66 8.46
C VAL A 234 -16.94 9.54 9.97
N GLU A 235 -18.17 9.32 10.42
CA GLU A 235 -18.46 9.16 11.86
C GLU A 235 -17.76 7.94 12.48
N PRO A 236 -17.78 6.74 11.86
CA PRO A 236 -16.97 5.61 12.34
C PRO A 236 -15.48 5.92 12.50
N LEU A 237 -14.90 6.69 11.58
CA LEU A 237 -13.50 7.12 11.66
C LEU A 237 -13.27 8.12 12.81
N ILE A 238 -14.18 9.08 13.03
CA ILE A 238 -14.13 9.99 14.18
C ILE A 238 -14.20 9.20 15.50
N ASN A 239 -15.13 8.25 15.60
CA ASN A 239 -15.27 7.38 16.77
C ASN A 239 -14.01 6.53 17.02
N LEU A 240 -13.37 6.01 15.97
CA LEU A 240 -12.10 5.31 16.08
C LEU A 240 -10.97 6.26 16.54
N LEU A 241 -10.92 7.48 15.99
CA LEU A 241 -9.97 8.50 16.39
C LEU A 241 -10.08 8.81 17.89
N GLU A 242 -11.29 8.96 18.43
CA GLU A 242 -11.53 9.16 19.86
C GLU A 242 -10.94 8.01 20.70
N LYS A 243 -11.20 6.76 20.30
CA LYS A 243 -10.64 5.58 20.98
C LYS A 243 -9.11 5.58 20.96
N LEU A 244 -8.50 6.02 19.84
CA LEU A 244 -7.05 6.06 19.67
C LEU A 244 -6.39 7.23 20.42
N LEU A 245 -7.09 8.36 20.60
CA LEU A 245 -6.63 9.48 21.43
C LEU A 245 -6.43 9.07 22.90
N LYS A 246 -7.26 8.14 23.39
CA LYS A 246 -7.13 7.55 24.75
C LYS A 246 -5.97 6.55 24.86
N LYS A 247 -5.37 6.17 23.73
CA LYS A 247 -4.23 5.25 23.62
C LYS A 247 -2.99 6.00 23.13
N ARG A 248 -1.90 5.26 22.87
CA ARG A 248 -0.71 5.84 22.24
C ARG A 248 -0.98 6.08 20.76
N LYS A 249 -0.67 7.29 20.28
CA LYS A 249 -0.72 7.70 18.87
C LYS A 249 0.33 6.94 18.07
N ASP A 250 -0.08 5.90 17.34
CA ASP A 250 0.78 5.07 16.48
C ASP A 250 0.34 5.15 15.01
N VAL A 251 0.80 4.22 14.16
CA VAL A 251 0.51 4.20 12.72
C VAL A 251 -0.98 4.27 12.43
N LEU A 252 -1.83 3.54 13.17
CA LEU A 252 -3.27 3.51 12.92
C LEU A 252 -3.90 4.87 13.24
N TYR A 253 -3.45 5.55 14.30
CA TYR A 253 -3.90 6.90 14.62
C TYR A 253 -3.64 7.89 13.47
N HIS A 254 -2.45 7.81 12.85
CA HIS A 254 -2.11 8.66 11.71
C HIS A 254 -2.89 8.28 10.47
N GLN A 255 -3.11 6.98 10.21
CA GLN A 255 -3.96 6.53 9.10
C GLN A 255 -5.40 7.04 9.21
N VAL A 256 -5.99 7.06 10.41
CA VAL A 256 -7.35 7.57 10.61
C VAL A 256 -7.42 9.07 10.33
N ARG A 257 -6.41 9.85 10.77
CA ARG A 257 -6.34 11.29 10.45
C ARG A 257 -6.15 11.54 8.96
N ASP A 258 -5.27 10.79 8.31
CA ASP A 258 -5.06 10.87 6.86
C ASP A 258 -6.36 10.54 6.11
N ALA A 259 -7.11 9.52 6.56
CA ALA A 259 -8.40 9.15 5.98
C ALA A 259 -9.48 10.22 6.15
N LEU A 260 -9.61 10.79 7.36
CA LEU A 260 -10.54 11.88 7.63
C LEU A 260 -10.19 13.12 6.81
N TRP A 261 -8.91 13.46 6.69
CA TRP A 261 -8.49 14.59 5.86
C TRP A 261 -8.77 14.36 4.38
N GLU A 262 -8.52 13.15 3.86
CA GLU A 262 -8.85 12.82 2.47
C GLU A 262 -10.34 12.98 2.21
N LEU A 263 -11.20 12.51 3.12
CA LEU A 263 -12.65 12.53 2.94
C LEU A 263 -13.28 13.91 3.17
N THR A 264 -12.69 14.74 4.04
CA THR A 264 -13.34 15.97 4.54
C THR A 264 -12.56 17.25 4.26
N GLY A 265 -11.28 17.12 3.93
CA GLY A 265 -10.30 18.21 3.89
C GLY A 265 -10.04 18.86 5.26
N GLN A 266 -10.63 18.36 6.35
CA GLN A 266 -10.47 18.91 7.69
C GLN A 266 -9.39 18.17 8.49
N ASP A 267 -8.79 18.88 9.44
CA ASP A 267 -7.85 18.30 10.41
C ASP A 267 -7.98 19.03 11.74
N PHE A 268 -8.88 18.55 12.59
CA PHE A 268 -9.08 19.09 13.95
C PHE A 268 -8.22 18.34 14.98
N GLU A 269 -7.68 19.08 15.95
CA GLU A 269 -6.87 18.50 17.03
C GLU A 269 -7.73 17.90 18.15
N LEU A 270 -8.88 18.54 18.42
CA LEU A 270 -9.82 18.14 19.46
C LEU A 270 -10.92 17.27 18.87
N ILE A 271 -11.37 16.28 19.64
CA ILE A 271 -12.41 15.37 19.16
C ILE A 271 -13.79 16.05 19.18
N GLU A 272 -13.99 16.99 20.09
CA GLU A 272 -15.21 17.78 20.21
C GLU A 272 -15.44 18.65 18.96
N GLU A 273 -14.35 19.17 18.37
CA GLU A 273 -14.40 19.93 17.11
C GLU A 273 -14.81 19.03 15.94
N TRP A 274 -14.35 17.77 15.90
CA TRP A 274 -14.79 16.80 14.90
C TRP A 274 -16.29 16.55 14.96
N PHE A 275 -16.84 16.28 16.14
CA PHE A 275 -18.28 16.06 16.30
C PHE A 275 -19.10 17.31 15.99
N ALA A 276 -18.69 18.48 16.50
CA ALA A 276 -19.36 19.75 16.21
C ALA A 276 -19.36 20.11 14.72
N TRP A 277 -18.31 19.74 13.99
CA TRP A 277 -18.26 19.91 12.54
C TRP A 277 -19.15 18.90 11.81
N TRP A 278 -19.16 17.63 12.23
CA TRP A 278 -19.82 16.53 11.54
C TRP A 278 -21.35 16.50 11.72
N GLU A 279 -21.84 16.65 12.96
CA GLU A 279 -23.27 16.51 13.29
C GLU A 279 -24.23 17.30 12.38
N PRO A 280 -23.99 18.60 12.07
CA PRO A 280 -24.90 19.35 11.19
C PRO A 280 -24.77 18.98 9.70
N ARG A 281 -23.76 18.20 9.30
CA ARG A 281 -23.42 17.90 7.90
C ARG A 281 -23.73 16.46 7.49
N GLN A 282 -23.90 15.55 8.45
CA GLN A 282 -23.99 14.11 8.22
C GLN A 282 -24.98 13.66 7.11
N ASN A 283 -26.08 14.40 6.93
CA ASN A 283 -27.13 14.05 5.96
C ASN A 283 -26.93 14.67 4.56
N THR A 284 -26.02 15.65 4.42
CA THR A 284 -25.83 16.42 3.18
C THR A 284 -24.39 16.39 2.67
N PHE A 285 -23.47 15.83 3.45
CA PHE A 285 -22.06 15.81 3.10
C PHE A 285 -21.78 14.76 2.03
N ASP A 286 -21.13 15.18 0.94
CA ASP A 286 -20.63 14.30 -0.10
C ASP A 286 -19.11 14.46 -0.26
N PRO A 287 -18.30 13.46 0.13
CA PRO A 287 -16.86 13.48 -0.08
C PRO A 287 -16.44 13.65 -1.55
N MET A 288 -17.30 13.29 -2.52
CA MET A 288 -16.98 13.43 -3.95
C MET A 288 -16.98 14.89 -4.41
N GLU A 289 -17.67 15.77 -3.70
CA GLU A 289 -17.71 17.22 -3.99
C GLU A 289 -16.60 18.00 -3.26
N GLU A 290 -15.92 17.37 -2.30
CA GLU A 290 -14.85 18.02 -1.56
C GLU A 290 -13.60 18.24 -2.41
N THR A 291 -13.04 19.45 -2.29
CA THR A 291 -11.76 19.81 -2.91
C THR A 291 -10.74 20.20 -1.85
N HIS A 292 -9.50 19.77 -2.06
CA HIS A 292 -8.36 20.11 -1.20
C HIS A 292 -7.56 21.29 -1.73
N ASP A 293 -8.05 21.98 -2.77
CA ASP A 293 -7.36 23.12 -3.37
C ASP A 293 -7.16 24.21 -2.30
N GLY A 294 -5.89 24.54 -2.02
CA GLY A 294 -5.51 25.51 -0.97
C GLY A 294 -5.55 24.99 0.48
N LYS A 295 -6.02 23.75 0.71
CA LYS A 295 -5.96 23.11 2.04
C LYS A 295 -4.59 22.46 2.25
N THR A 296 -4.01 22.65 3.43
CA THR A 296 -2.79 21.93 3.83
C THR A 296 -3.17 20.55 4.36
N GLY A 297 -2.36 19.53 4.05
CA GLY A 297 -2.47 18.18 4.59
C GLY A 297 -2.53 18.10 6.12
N VAL A 298 -2.76 16.90 6.64
CA VAL A 298 -2.74 16.63 8.08
C VAL A 298 -1.48 17.20 8.73
N LYS A 299 -1.67 18.11 9.69
CA LYS A 299 -0.56 18.71 10.43
C LYS A 299 -0.10 17.74 11.52
N ARG A 300 1.09 17.17 11.31
CA ARG A 300 1.78 16.35 12.31
C ARG A 300 2.66 17.26 13.16
N LYS A 301 2.29 17.49 14.42
CA LYS A 301 3.16 18.15 15.41
C LYS A 301 4.37 17.25 15.64
N ARG A 302 5.50 17.59 15.01
CA ARG A 302 6.79 16.90 15.21
C ARG A 302 7.50 17.53 16.39
N ARG A 303 8.03 16.70 17.28
CA ARG A 303 9.03 17.15 18.25
C ARG A 303 10.41 17.04 17.61
N GLY A 304 11.34 17.92 17.98
CA GLY A 304 12.70 17.90 17.40
C GLY A 304 13.48 16.59 17.67
N ASP A 305 13.01 15.79 18.63
CA ASP A 305 13.59 14.50 19.01
C ASP A 305 12.91 13.27 18.38
N ASP A 306 11.84 13.45 17.58
CA ASP A 306 11.16 12.32 16.95
C ASP A 306 12.12 11.58 15.99
N PRO A 307 12.12 10.23 16.00
CA PRO A 307 12.96 9.44 15.12
C PRO A 307 12.49 9.59 13.66
N GLU A 308 13.43 9.91 12.78
CA GLU A 308 13.22 9.99 11.34
C GLU A 308 14.38 9.33 10.59
N PHE A 309 14.10 8.87 9.39
CA PHE A 309 15.10 8.37 8.45
C PHE A 309 15.00 9.22 7.18
N TRP A 310 15.97 10.09 6.94
CA TRP A 310 15.94 11.09 5.86
C TRP A 310 14.64 11.92 5.80
N GLY A 311 14.21 12.46 6.94
CA GLY A 311 13.02 13.31 7.03
C GLY A 311 11.68 12.57 6.99
N VAL A 312 11.69 11.25 6.73
CA VAL A 312 10.52 10.39 6.85
C VAL A 312 10.36 9.95 8.30
N PRO A 313 9.26 10.31 8.99
CA PRO A 313 9.06 9.94 10.38
C PRO A 313 8.94 8.43 10.58
N VAL A 314 9.51 7.93 11.69
CA VAL A 314 9.39 6.53 12.10
C VAL A 314 8.22 6.38 13.08
N GLU A 315 7.01 6.25 12.53
CA GLU A 315 5.75 6.18 13.29
C GLU A 315 5.46 4.75 13.82
N SER A 316 6.05 3.75 13.18
CA SER A 316 5.86 2.34 13.52
C SER A 316 6.65 1.91 14.76
N LYS A 317 6.16 0.86 15.43
CA LYS A 317 6.90 0.14 16.46
C LYS A 317 7.50 -1.18 15.98
N ASN A 318 7.27 -1.61 14.74
CA ASN A 318 7.76 -2.88 14.21
C ASN A 318 8.39 -2.64 12.83
N ILE A 319 9.67 -2.29 12.86
CA ILE A 319 10.38 -1.69 11.74
C ILE A 319 11.48 -2.63 11.22
N VAL A 320 11.68 -2.66 9.92
CA VAL A 320 12.88 -3.25 9.33
C VAL A 320 13.58 -2.23 8.45
N PHE A 321 14.86 -1.97 8.72
CA PHE A 321 15.71 -1.19 7.83
C PHE A 321 16.42 -2.15 6.88
N VAL A 322 16.33 -1.92 5.57
CA VAL A 322 16.98 -2.69 4.52
C VAL A 322 17.93 -1.75 3.79
N ILE A 323 19.23 -2.02 3.90
CA ILE A 323 20.28 -1.12 3.48
C ILE A 323 21.12 -1.81 2.41
N ASP A 324 21.18 -1.19 1.24
CA ASP A 324 22.07 -1.61 0.18
C ASP A 324 23.53 -1.42 0.60
N THR A 325 24.31 -2.47 0.38
CA THR A 325 25.76 -2.52 0.57
C THR A 325 26.47 -2.99 -0.69
N SER A 326 25.84 -2.86 -1.85
CA SER A 326 26.42 -3.15 -3.17
C SER A 326 27.63 -2.27 -3.47
N GLY A 327 28.42 -2.67 -4.47
CA GLY A 327 29.63 -1.97 -4.87
C GLY A 327 29.43 -0.51 -5.28
N SER A 328 28.24 -0.10 -5.74
CA SER A 328 27.91 1.29 -6.11
C SER A 328 27.84 2.23 -4.90
N MET A 329 27.59 1.70 -3.70
CA MET A 329 27.56 2.49 -2.47
C MET A 329 28.93 3.13 -2.10
N ARG A 330 30.01 2.78 -2.83
CA ARG A 330 31.32 3.41 -2.71
C ARG A 330 31.38 4.83 -3.28
N TYR A 331 30.47 5.17 -4.20
CA TYR A 331 30.52 6.45 -4.89
C TYR A 331 30.28 7.62 -3.91
N VAL A 332 31.02 8.69 -4.14
CA VAL A 332 30.91 9.98 -3.47
C VAL A 332 29.73 10.73 -4.09
N HIS A 333 28.76 11.10 -3.26
CA HIS A 333 27.50 11.72 -3.70
C HIS A 333 27.54 13.25 -3.71
N LYS A 334 28.73 13.84 -3.62
CA LYS A 334 28.98 15.29 -3.65
C LYS A 334 29.86 15.64 -4.85
N ASP A 335 29.39 16.56 -5.68
CA ASP A 335 29.92 16.90 -7.01
C ASP A 335 31.02 17.98 -6.98
N ASP A 336 31.07 18.79 -5.92
CA ASP A 336 31.98 19.93 -5.76
C ASP A 336 33.17 19.65 -4.83
N ILE A 337 33.64 18.39 -4.70
CA ILE A 337 34.85 18.09 -3.91
C ILE A 337 36.10 18.48 -4.72
N PRO A 338 36.88 19.50 -4.31
CA PRO A 338 38.05 19.94 -5.06
C PRO A 338 39.08 18.80 -5.20
N GLY A 339 39.62 18.60 -6.40
CA GLY A 339 40.65 17.58 -6.68
C GLY A 339 40.13 16.15 -6.86
N LEU A 340 38.82 15.91 -6.72
CA LEU A 340 38.24 14.59 -6.92
C LEU A 340 38.02 14.30 -8.42
N ALA A 341 38.95 13.57 -9.03
CA ALA A 341 38.88 13.23 -10.46
C ALA A 341 37.92 12.06 -10.78
N ARG A 342 37.63 11.18 -9.80
CA ARG A 342 36.76 9.98 -9.97
C ARG A 342 35.69 9.89 -8.88
N GLY A 343 34.53 9.36 -9.26
CA GLY A 343 33.37 9.20 -8.38
C GLY A 343 33.55 8.34 -7.17
N ASP A 344 34.49 7.42 -7.17
CA ASP A 344 34.68 6.47 -6.08
C ASP A 344 35.72 6.93 -5.05
N GLY A 345 36.23 8.16 -5.15
CA GLY A 345 37.27 8.63 -4.23
C GLY A 345 38.69 8.16 -4.61
N SER A 346 38.88 7.43 -5.71
CA SER A 346 40.20 6.92 -6.10
C SER A 346 41.05 7.97 -6.82
N ASP A 347 42.33 8.03 -6.47
CA ASP A 347 43.35 8.77 -7.22
C ASP A 347 43.44 8.14 -8.62
N GLY A 348 43.04 8.89 -9.66
CA GLY A 348 43.11 8.40 -11.03
C GLY A 348 44.55 8.13 -11.44
N GLY A 349 44.97 6.86 -11.40
CA GLY A 349 46.22 6.45 -12.02
C GLY A 349 46.24 6.80 -13.51
N GLN A 350 47.26 7.56 -13.91
CA GLN A 350 47.72 7.84 -15.29
C GLN A 350 46.82 8.71 -16.18
N SER A 351 46.48 9.91 -15.73
CA SER A 351 46.40 11.04 -16.66
C SER A 351 47.27 12.17 -16.11
N SER A 352 48.23 12.58 -16.94
CA SER A 352 49.24 13.60 -16.69
C SER A 352 48.64 14.90 -16.14
N GLY A 353 48.65 15.08 -14.82
CA GLY A 353 48.27 16.33 -14.16
C GLY A 353 47.61 16.26 -12.78
N GLY A 354 47.15 15.09 -12.31
CA GLY A 354 46.48 14.97 -10.99
C GLY A 354 47.43 14.53 -9.88
N GLY A 355 47.72 15.40 -8.90
CA GLY A 355 48.44 15.02 -7.68
C GLY A 355 47.63 14.08 -6.78
N GLN A 356 48.32 13.41 -5.84
CA GLN A 356 47.71 12.55 -4.81
C GLN A 356 46.71 13.36 -3.95
N MET A 357 45.51 12.83 -3.67
CA MET A 357 44.51 13.54 -2.85
C MET A 357 45.09 13.91 -1.47
N THR A 358 44.90 15.15 -1.04
CA THR A 358 45.27 15.60 0.31
C THR A 358 44.47 14.85 1.38
N ALA A 359 44.99 14.80 2.61
CA ALA A 359 44.28 14.15 3.73
C ALA A 359 42.87 14.72 3.94
N ASP A 360 42.70 16.03 3.75
CA ASP A 360 41.40 16.70 3.85
C ASP A 360 40.44 16.33 2.72
N GLN A 361 40.94 16.21 1.48
CA GLN A 361 40.15 15.74 0.35
C GLN A 361 39.69 14.29 0.56
N GLN A 362 40.57 13.41 1.06
CA GLN A 362 40.21 12.03 1.39
C GLN A 362 39.16 11.97 2.50
N ARG A 363 39.30 12.82 3.54
CA ARG A 363 38.32 12.94 4.62
C ARG A 363 36.95 13.38 4.12
N LEU A 364 36.90 14.40 3.27
CA LEU A 364 35.67 14.90 2.62
C LEU A 364 35.04 13.85 1.71
N ALA A 365 35.83 13.18 0.86
CA ALA A 365 35.33 12.14 -0.03
C ALA A 365 34.68 11.00 0.75
N ARG A 366 35.36 10.47 1.79
CA ARG A 366 34.82 9.41 2.66
C ARG A 366 33.48 9.83 3.30
N PHE A 367 33.42 11.05 3.81
CA PHE A 367 32.24 11.58 4.50
C PHE A 367 30.99 11.65 3.61
N TRP A 368 31.19 11.86 2.30
CA TRP A 368 30.15 11.98 1.29
C TRP A 368 29.93 10.73 0.45
N THR A 369 30.59 9.61 0.77
CA THR A 369 30.23 8.33 0.15
C THR A 369 28.77 7.98 0.49
N ARG A 370 28.06 7.39 -0.48
CA ARG A 370 26.69 6.90 -0.29
C ARG A 370 26.58 5.97 0.92
N MET A 371 27.58 5.09 1.11
CA MET A 371 27.67 4.20 2.27
C MET A 371 27.78 4.96 3.60
N GLU A 372 28.66 5.96 3.73
CA GLU A 372 28.80 6.69 5.00
C GLU A 372 27.61 7.62 5.26
N MET A 373 26.98 8.15 4.21
CA MET A 373 25.68 8.81 4.31
C MET A 373 24.64 7.84 4.89
N ALA A 374 24.44 6.66 4.26
CA ALA A 374 23.55 5.56 4.71
C ALA A 374 23.73 5.23 6.20
N LYS A 375 24.98 4.98 6.60
CA LYS A 375 25.32 4.68 8.00
C LYS A 375 25.02 5.82 8.95
N ARG A 376 25.30 7.07 8.58
CA ARG A 376 25.12 8.23 9.45
C ARG A 376 23.66 8.41 9.86
N GLU A 377 22.75 8.38 8.91
CA GLU A 377 21.32 8.49 9.21
C GLU A 377 20.76 7.24 9.89
N LEU A 378 21.24 6.04 9.52
CA LEU A 378 20.82 4.82 10.22
C LEU A 378 21.24 4.85 11.69
N ARG A 379 22.42 5.39 12.02
CA ARG A 379 22.80 5.64 13.42
C ARG A 379 21.88 6.64 14.09
N LYS A 380 21.59 7.77 13.44
CA LYS A 380 20.72 8.82 13.99
C LYS A 380 19.35 8.27 14.36
N VAL A 381 18.70 7.56 13.42
CA VAL A 381 17.37 6.99 13.67
C VAL A 381 17.40 5.94 14.78
N ILE A 382 18.37 5.01 14.78
CA ILE A 382 18.48 3.96 15.81
C ILE A 382 18.67 4.57 17.20
N ARG A 383 19.43 5.66 17.33
CA ARG A 383 19.61 6.37 18.61
C ARG A 383 18.28 6.95 19.11
N LYS A 384 17.53 7.63 18.24
CA LYS A 384 16.28 8.32 18.58
C LYS A 384 15.07 7.39 18.77
N MET A 385 15.08 6.19 18.21
CA MET A 385 13.94 5.26 18.28
C MET A 385 13.43 5.02 19.72
N SER A 386 12.12 5.07 19.94
CA SER A 386 11.52 4.78 21.25
C SER A 386 11.86 3.35 21.72
N LYS A 387 12.13 3.15 23.02
CA LYS A 387 12.40 1.82 23.62
C LYS A 387 11.28 0.79 23.42
N ASP A 388 10.06 1.27 23.22
CA ASP A 388 8.87 0.46 22.95
C ASP A 388 8.77 -0.04 21.49
N ALA A 389 9.69 0.39 20.61
CA ALA A 389 9.78 -0.12 19.26
C ALA A 389 10.62 -1.41 19.24
N ALA A 390 10.31 -2.31 18.32
CA ALA A 390 11.12 -3.42 17.90
C ALA A 390 11.61 -3.16 16.47
N PHE A 391 12.87 -3.50 16.21
CA PHE A 391 13.47 -3.31 14.91
C PHE A 391 14.44 -4.41 14.53
N ASN A 392 14.79 -4.45 13.25
CA ASN A 392 15.98 -5.14 12.78
C ASN A 392 16.59 -4.38 11.60
N CYS A 393 17.83 -4.74 11.28
CA CYS A 393 18.54 -4.24 10.11
C CYS A 393 18.90 -5.42 9.20
N VAL A 394 18.68 -5.25 7.91
CA VAL A 394 19.08 -6.13 6.82
C VAL A 394 20.08 -5.35 5.98
N ARG A 395 21.24 -5.95 5.71
CA ARG A 395 22.15 -5.46 4.67
C ARG A 395 22.10 -6.43 3.51
N PHE A 396 22.21 -5.90 2.30
CA PHE A 396 22.24 -6.73 1.11
C PHE A 396 23.28 -6.24 0.11
N ASP A 397 23.97 -7.20 -0.47
CA ASP A 397 24.84 -7.07 -1.63
C ASP A 397 24.50 -8.24 -2.56
N THR A 398 25.49 -9.00 -3.07
CA THR A 398 25.24 -10.33 -3.65
C THR A 398 24.57 -11.28 -2.64
N ASN A 399 24.88 -11.11 -1.35
CA ASN A 399 24.35 -11.87 -0.23
C ASN A 399 23.47 -10.98 0.66
N VAL A 400 22.58 -11.62 1.41
CA VAL A 400 21.75 -10.94 2.42
C VAL A 400 22.17 -11.36 3.82
N SER A 401 22.35 -10.40 4.72
CA SER A 401 22.55 -10.69 6.14
C SER A 401 21.79 -9.74 7.05
N LYS A 402 21.54 -10.20 8.28
CA LYS A 402 20.70 -9.50 9.25
C LYS A 402 21.50 -9.21 10.51
N PHE A 403 21.24 -8.08 11.15
CA PHE A 403 21.82 -7.75 12.46
C PHE A 403 21.43 -8.80 13.51
N LYS A 404 20.15 -9.19 13.56
CA LYS A 404 19.63 -10.29 14.38
C LYS A 404 18.76 -11.25 13.55
N LYS A 405 18.48 -12.43 14.10
CA LYS A 405 17.62 -13.43 13.42
C LYS A 405 16.15 -12.97 13.29
N LYS A 406 15.65 -12.24 14.30
CA LYS A 406 14.29 -11.69 14.40
C LYS A 406 14.34 -10.25 14.90
N ALA A 407 13.22 -9.53 14.77
CA ALA A 407 13.08 -8.19 15.34
C ALA A 407 13.39 -8.19 16.85
N THR A 408 14.08 -7.15 17.30
CA THR A 408 14.54 -7.01 18.69
C THR A 408 14.09 -5.68 19.28
N PRO A 409 13.73 -5.60 20.57
CA PRO A 409 13.38 -4.34 21.21
C PRO A 409 14.50 -3.30 21.09
N ALA A 410 14.14 -2.03 20.91
CA ALA A 410 15.04 -0.88 20.84
C ALA A 410 15.58 -0.45 22.22
N SER A 411 16.05 -1.43 23.00
CA SER A 411 16.74 -1.18 24.26
C SER A 411 18.09 -0.49 24.02
N ASN A 412 18.61 0.22 25.02
CA ASN A 412 19.92 0.90 24.92
C ASN A 412 21.05 -0.07 24.52
N GLY A 413 21.03 -1.30 25.04
CA GLY A 413 21.99 -2.34 24.68
C GLY A 413 21.86 -2.76 23.20
N ASN A 414 20.64 -3.07 22.75
CA ASN A 414 20.40 -3.47 21.36
C ASN A 414 20.71 -2.34 20.36
N LYS A 415 20.38 -1.09 20.70
CA LYS A 415 20.75 0.07 19.90
C LYS A 415 22.26 0.22 19.77
N LYS A 416 23.01 0.11 20.88
CA LYS A 416 24.49 0.17 20.87
C LYS A 416 25.08 -0.96 20.03
N SER A 417 24.57 -2.18 20.15
CA SER A 417 25.00 -3.32 19.32
C SER A 417 24.66 -3.14 17.84
N ALA A 418 23.49 -2.59 17.52
CA ALA A 418 23.08 -2.32 16.15
C ALA A 418 23.95 -1.23 15.53
N ILE A 419 24.23 -0.14 16.25
CA ILE A 419 25.16 0.92 15.80
C ILE A 419 26.54 0.33 15.50
N LYS A 420 27.09 -0.51 16.39
CA LYS A 420 28.37 -1.20 16.12
C LYS A 420 28.32 -2.08 14.86
N TRP A 421 27.19 -2.75 14.62
CA TRP A 421 26.99 -3.53 13.40
C TRP A 421 26.92 -2.63 12.15
N VAL A 422 26.23 -1.50 12.23
CA VAL A 422 26.14 -0.48 11.16
C VAL A 422 27.53 0.09 10.83
N ASP A 423 28.32 0.42 11.85
CA ASP A 423 29.68 0.95 11.67
C ASP A 423 30.58 -0.05 10.92
N GLY A 424 30.35 -1.36 11.12
CA GLY A 424 31.07 -2.44 10.46
C GLY A 424 30.62 -2.75 9.03
N LEU A 425 29.56 -2.12 8.50
CA LEU A 425 29.11 -2.37 7.14
C LEU A 425 30.16 -1.92 6.11
N LYS A 426 30.31 -2.70 5.05
CA LYS A 426 31.23 -2.42 3.94
C LYS A 426 30.48 -2.62 2.63
N HIS A 427 30.79 -1.78 1.64
CA HIS A 427 30.25 -1.95 0.31
C HIS A 427 31.02 -3.06 -0.44
N ASN A 428 30.33 -4.00 -1.06
CA ASN A 428 30.92 -5.01 -1.94
C ASN A 428 29.83 -5.66 -2.80
N GLY A 429 30.21 -6.37 -3.86
CA GLY A 429 29.29 -7.24 -4.60
C GLY A 429 28.20 -6.50 -5.38
N ASN A 430 27.18 -7.27 -5.75
CA ASN A 430 26.07 -6.85 -6.61
C ASN A 430 24.82 -6.52 -5.77
N THR A 431 23.64 -6.55 -6.36
CA THR A 431 22.41 -5.99 -5.76
C THR A 431 21.30 -7.05 -5.71
N ASN A 432 21.33 -7.94 -4.71
CA ASN A 432 20.32 -9.00 -4.51
C ASN A 432 19.07 -8.48 -3.78
N THR A 433 18.28 -7.68 -4.50
CA THR A 433 17.08 -7.02 -3.99
C THR A 433 15.97 -8.01 -3.62
N MET A 434 15.77 -9.07 -4.42
CA MET A 434 14.69 -10.04 -4.21
C MET A 434 14.82 -10.70 -2.83
N ASP A 435 15.99 -11.26 -2.53
CA ASP A 435 16.21 -11.93 -1.24
C ASP A 435 16.19 -10.93 -0.08
N ALA A 436 16.65 -9.70 -0.29
CA ALA A 436 16.64 -8.66 0.73
C ALA A 436 15.22 -8.36 1.20
N LEU A 437 14.29 -8.20 0.25
CA LEU A 437 12.87 -7.97 0.53
C LEU A 437 12.24 -9.21 1.17
N ILE A 438 12.44 -10.42 0.63
CA ILE A 438 11.93 -11.67 1.23
C ILE A 438 12.40 -11.82 2.70
N GLN A 439 13.67 -11.53 2.97
CA GLN A 439 14.20 -11.55 4.32
C GLN A 439 13.56 -10.47 5.20
N ALA A 440 13.29 -9.27 4.69
CA ALA A 440 12.62 -8.21 5.45
C ALA A 440 11.20 -8.61 5.89
N PHE A 441 10.42 -9.23 4.99
CA PHE A 441 9.06 -9.70 5.27
C PHE A 441 9.01 -10.87 6.27
N SER A 442 9.97 -11.79 6.21
CA SER A 442 9.94 -13.07 6.94
C SER A 442 10.43 -13.00 8.40
N GLN A 443 11.03 -11.90 8.83
CA GLN A 443 11.66 -11.80 10.15
C GLN A 443 10.69 -11.75 11.34
N ASP A 444 9.56 -11.05 11.19
CA ASP A 444 8.55 -10.90 12.23
C ASP A 444 7.17 -10.67 11.61
N ALA A 445 6.17 -11.40 12.12
CA ALA A 445 4.78 -11.28 11.70
C ALA A 445 4.14 -9.93 12.09
N ARG A 446 4.76 -9.19 13.03
CA ARG A 446 4.29 -7.88 13.48
C ARG A 446 4.85 -6.72 12.67
N THR A 447 5.87 -6.94 11.83
CA THR A 447 6.43 -5.90 10.97
C THR A 447 5.31 -5.28 10.13
N ASN A 448 5.24 -3.96 10.14
CA ASN A 448 4.26 -3.19 9.37
C ASN A 448 4.89 -1.98 8.65
N THR A 449 6.21 -1.77 8.80
CA THR A 449 6.95 -0.74 8.06
C THR A 449 8.35 -1.22 7.72
N ILE A 450 8.75 -1.01 6.46
CA ILE A 450 10.09 -1.25 5.94
C ILE A 450 10.66 0.08 5.43
N PHE A 451 11.92 0.38 5.78
CA PHE A 451 12.69 1.46 5.19
C PHE A 451 13.75 0.83 4.28
N PHE A 452 13.61 1.00 2.97
CA PHE A 452 14.43 0.38 1.94
C PHE A 452 15.31 1.43 1.25
N LEU A 453 16.62 1.38 1.48
CA LEU A 453 17.60 2.28 0.87
C LEU A 453 18.42 1.52 -0.17
N SER A 454 18.43 2.01 -1.40
CA SER A 454 19.20 1.43 -2.52
C SER A 454 19.70 2.51 -3.46
N ASP A 455 20.88 2.31 -4.04
CA ASP A 455 21.45 3.20 -5.06
C ASP A 455 21.56 2.56 -6.45
N GLY A 456 21.21 1.27 -6.56
CA GLY A 456 21.28 0.49 -7.78
C GLY A 456 19.96 -0.18 -8.16
N LEU A 457 19.88 -0.57 -9.42
CA LEU A 457 18.89 -1.53 -9.89
C LEU A 457 19.22 -2.94 -9.37
N PRO A 458 18.22 -3.80 -9.19
CA PRO A 458 18.43 -5.22 -8.91
C PRO A 458 19.37 -5.85 -9.95
N SER A 459 20.42 -6.54 -9.49
CA SER A 459 21.34 -7.31 -10.33
C SER A 459 22.06 -8.31 -9.43
N VAL A 460 21.53 -9.52 -9.30
CA VAL A 460 22.14 -10.54 -8.42
C VAL A 460 23.49 -11.01 -8.97
N ASP A 461 23.59 -11.19 -10.28
CA ASP A 461 24.79 -11.72 -10.94
C ASP A 461 25.84 -10.64 -11.29
N GLY A 462 25.45 -9.36 -11.25
CA GLY A 462 26.31 -8.22 -11.57
C GLY A 462 26.63 -8.04 -13.06
N LYS A 463 26.02 -8.86 -13.94
CA LYS A 463 26.23 -8.83 -15.39
C LYS A 463 25.08 -8.12 -16.09
N VAL A 464 23.85 -8.38 -15.66
CA VAL A 464 22.63 -7.77 -16.22
C VAL A 464 21.72 -7.36 -15.06
N ASN A 465 20.93 -6.31 -15.28
CA ASN A 465 19.90 -5.94 -14.33
C ASN A 465 18.78 -6.99 -14.34
N ASP A 466 18.35 -7.42 -13.15
CA ASP A 466 17.24 -8.36 -13.03
C ASP A 466 15.94 -7.67 -13.48
N PRO A 467 15.01 -8.40 -14.13
CA PRO A 467 13.67 -7.90 -14.37
C PRO A 467 13.02 -7.45 -13.07
N THR A 468 12.50 -6.22 -13.06
CA THR A 468 11.95 -5.62 -11.84
C THR A 468 10.52 -6.05 -11.53
N GLN A 469 9.76 -6.48 -12.54
CA GLN A 469 8.36 -6.88 -12.37
C GLN A 469 8.19 -8.14 -11.49
N PRO A 470 8.97 -9.23 -11.64
CA PRO A 470 8.93 -10.35 -10.72
C PRO A 470 9.16 -9.99 -9.25
N ILE A 471 10.01 -8.98 -8.98
CA ILE A 471 10.25 -8.49 -7.61
C ILE A 471 9.01 -7.81 -7.06
N LEU A 472 8.34 -6.97 -7.87
CA LEU A 472 7.08 -6.33 -7.48
C LEU A 472 5.97 -7.36 -7.25
N ASP A 473 5.87 -8.37 -8.10
CA ASP A 473 4.89 -9.46 -7.95
C ASP A 473 5.15 -10.25 -6.65
N LYS A 474 6.42 -10.52 -6.33
CA LYS A 474 6.78 -11.19 -5.08
C LYS A 474 6.47 -10.31 -3.86
N VAL A 475 6.73 -9.02 -3.93
CA VAL A 475 6.36 -8.08 -2.86
C VAL A 475 4.84 -8.07 -2.68
N PHE A 476 4.06 -8.01 -3.76
CA PHE A 476 2.61 -8.10 -3.68
C PHE A 476 2.15 -9.39 -3.03
N GLU A 477 2.66 -10.56 -3.44
CA GLU A 477 2.33 -11.85 -2.83
C GLU A 477 2.54 -11.85 -1.31
N LEU A 478 3.67 -11.32 -0.86
CA LEU A 478 4.03 -11.24 0.56
C LEU A 478 3.21 -10.18 1.32
N ASN A 479 2.76 -9.14 0.62
CA ASN A 479 2.18 -7.94 1.23
C ASN A 479 0.66 -7.83 1.12
N ARG A 480 0.01 -8.59 0.22
CA ARG A 480 -1.43 -8.47 -0.09
C ARG A 480 -2.32 -8.51 1.15
N PHE A 481 -1.91 -9.25 2.17
CA PHE A 481 -2.61 -9.29 3.46
C PHE A 481 -1.92 -8.51 4.58
N ARG A 482 -0.59 -8.34 4.51
CA ARG A 482 0.19 -7.70 5.57
C ARG A 482 0.13 -6.18 5.53
N LYS A 483 -0.15 -5.59 4.36
CA LYS A 483 -0.25 -4.14 4.13
C LYS A 483 0.90 -3.34 4.77
N ILE A 484 2.12 -3.90 4.73
CA ILE A 484 3.37 -3.28 5.16
C ILE A 484 3.66 -2.11 4.21
N LYS A 485 3.93 -0.94 4.79
CA LYS A 485 4.41 0.23 4.03
C LYS A 485 5.90 0.11 3.79
N ILE A 486 6.35 0.24 2.54
CA ILE A 486 7.78 0.28 2.19
C ILE A 486 8.15 1.70 1.79
N HIS A 487 8.87 2.41 2.66
CA HIS A 487 9.46 3.70 2.33
C HIS A 487 10.78 3.47 1.60
N CYS A 488 10.92 4.01 0.40
CA CYS A 488 12.09 3.84 -0.44
C CYS A 488 12.96 5.10 -0.43
N PHE A 489 14.27 4.92 -0.42
CA PHE A 489 15.27 5.99 -0.41
C PHE A 489 16.25 5.75 -1.56
N GLY A 490 16.20 6.65 -2.55
CA GLY A 490 17.10 6.64 -3.71
C GLY A 490 18.04 7.84 -3.66
N PHE A 491 19.15 7.76 -4.38
CA PHE A 491 20.14 8.83 -4.43
C PHE A 491 19.85 9.78 -5.60
N HIS A 492 19.93 11.09 -5.35
CA HIS A 492 19.66 12.11 -6.36
C HIS A 492 20.57 11.93 -7.59
N PRO A 493 20.03 11.85 -8.81
CA PRO A 493 20.84 11.80 -10.01
C PRO A 493 21.72 13.05 -10.08
N PHE A 494 23.03 12.87 -10.18
CA PHE A 494 23.98 13.96 -10.35
C PHE A 494 24.92 13.68 -11.52
N THR A 495 25.52 14.75 -12.02
CA THR A 495 26.49 14.71 -13.10
C THR A 495 27.88 14.74 -12.49
N GLN A 496 28.73 13.79 -12.85
CA GLN A 496 30.14 13.81 -12.46
C GLN A 496 31.02 14.01 -13.69
N GLY A 497 31.83 15.06 -13.69
CA GLY A 497 32.74 15.36 -14.82
C GLY A 497 32.00 15.56 -16.16
N GLY A 498 30.76 16.07 -16.12
CA GLY A 498 29.93 16.26 -17.32
C GLY A 498 29.15 15.02 -17.78
N GLN A 499 29.29 13.86 -17.13
CA GLN A 499 28.53 12.65 -17.42
C GLN A 499 27.48 12.38 -16.33
N GLN A 500 26.21 12.23 -16.72
CA GLN A 500 25.16 11.80 -15.80
C GLN A 500 25.48 10.39 -15.32
N MET A 501 25.51 10.15 -14.01
CA MET A 501 25.73 8.80 -13.47
C MET A 501 24.63 7.86 -13.98
N PRO A 502 24.94 6.90 -14.88
CA PRO A 502 23.93 6.07 -15.50
C PRO A 502 23.28 5.16 -14.45
N GLY A 503 21.97 4.91 -14.58
CA GLY A 503 21.23 3.97 -13.75
C GLY A 503 20.50 4.54 -12.52
N LEU A 504 20.90 5.70 -11.98
CA LEU A 504 20.18 6.30 -10.83
C LEU A 504 18.74 6.69 -11.18
N THR A 505 18.50 7.26 -12.35
CA THR A 505 17.15 7.66 -12.80
C THR A 505 16.22 6.44 -12.91
N GLU A 506 16.72 5.35 -13.48
CA GLU A 506 15.95 4.10 -13.62
C GLU A 506 15.73 3.42 -12.26
N ALA A 507 16.77 3.35 -11.42
CA ALA A 507 16.67 2.84 -10.06
C ALA A 507 15.63 3.63 -9.24
N ASN A 508 15.68 4.96 -9.31
CA ASN A 508 14.75 5.84 -8.61
C ASN A 508 13.31 5.68 -9.12
N THR A 509 13.13 5.48 -10.43
CA THR A 509 11.81 5.19 -11.02
C THR A 509 11.25 3.88 -10.46
N TRP A 510 12.07 2.84 -10.37
CA TRP A 510 11.66 1.56 -9.79
C TRP A 510 11.39 1.65 -8.28
N LEU A 511 12.26 2.31 -7.52
CA LEU A 511 12.09 2.55 -6.08
C LEU A 511 10.80 3.31 -5.77
N LYS A 512 10.48 4.31 -6.60
CA LYS A 512 9.22 5.06 -6.52
C LYS A 512 8.02 4.14 -6.74
N LYS A 513 8.04 3.31 -7.78
CA LYS A 513 6.99 2.30 -8.03
C LYS A 513 6.82 1.31 -6.87
N LEU A 514 7.92 0.85 -6.27
CA LEU A 514 7.88 -0.03 -5.09
C LEU A 514 7.25 0.65 -3.86
N ALA A 515 7.59 1.91 -3.61
CA ALA A 515 7.02 2.66 -2.50
C ALA A 515 5.51 2.90 -2.70
N GLU A 516 5.13 3.38 -3.88
CA GLU A 516 3.73 3.70 -4.22
C GLU A 516 2.82 2.47 -4.14
N THR A 517 3.25 1.34 -4.71
CA THR A 517 2.45 0.10 -4.70
C THR A 517 2.26 -0.51 -3.30
N THR A 518 3.04 -0.08 -2.32
CA THR A 518 2.92 -0.52 -0.92
C THR A 518 2.39 0.56 0.03
N GLY A 519 1.96 1.71 -0.51
CA GLY A 519 1.48 2.85 0.29
C GLY A 519 2.56 3.52 1.15
N GLY A 520 3.83 3.33 0.79
CA GLY A 520 4.98 4.04 1.35
C GLY A 520 5.32 5.31 0.57
N THR A 521 6.46 5.92 0.91
CA THR A 521 6.93 7.16 0.28
C THR A 521 8.30 6.94 -0.35
N TYR A 522 8.55 7.62 -1.47
CA TYR A 522 9.88 7.70 -2.06
C TYR A 522 10.57 9.00 -1.64
N THR A 523 11.82 8.91 -1.22
CA THR A 523 12.67 10.05 -0.86
C THR A 523 13.86 10.13 -1.79
N ASP A 524 13.99 11.27 -2.46
CA ASP A 524 15.14 11.63 -3.30
C ASP A 524 16.25 12.23 -2.43
N MET A 525 17.27 11.43 -2.11
CA MET A 525 18.32 11.82 -1.18
C MET A 525 19.35 12.75 -1.83
N LYS A 526 19.44 13.96 -1.29
CA LYS A 526 20.36 15.01 -1.72
C LYS A 526 21.46 15.24 -0.68
N VAL A 527 22.55 15.84 -1.13
CA VAL A 527 23.56 16.41 -0.23
C VAL A 527 22.95 17.59 0.49
N ASP A 528 23.05 17.60 1.82
CA ASP A 528 22.73 18.79 2.61
C ASP A 528 23.99 19.67 2.71
N PRO A 529 24.01 20.87 2.11
CA PRO A 529 25.19 21.73 2.12
C PRO A 529 25.55 22.23 3.53
N LYS A 530 24.65 22.12 4.51
CA LYS A 530 24.91 22.52 5.90
C LYS A 530 25.68 21.46 6.68
N ILE A 531 25.65 20.21 6.22
CA ILE A 531 26.33 19.09 6.86
C ILE A 531 27.78 19.07 6.36
N THR A 532 28.75 18.96 7.26
CA THR A 532 30.17 18.85 6.90
C THR A 532 30.83 17.78 7.77
N PRO A 533 32.05 17.31 7.46
CA PRO A 533 32.71 16.33 8.32
C PRO A 533 32.99 16.86 9.74
N ASP A 534 33.10 18.18 9.90
CA ASP A 534 33.31 18.85 11.19
C ASP A 534 31.99 19.13 11.93
N ASN A 535 30.88 19.21 11.19
CA ASN A 535 29.53 19.30 11.73
C ASN A 535 28.62 18.27 11.03
N PRO A 536 28.69 16.99 11.41
CA PRO A 536 28.01 15.92 10.70
C PRO A 536 26.47 15.92 10.85
N GLY A 537 25.93 16.89 11.59
CA GLY A 537 24.57 16.87 12.14
C GLY A 537 24.47 15.80 13.23
N GLU A 538 24.12 16.19 14.44
CA GLU A 538 24.02 15.28 15.60
C GLU A 538 22.99 14.15 15.43
#